data_AF-A0ABD5YJJ8-F1
#
_entry.id   AF-A0ABD5YJJ8-F1
#
_cell.length_a   1.000
_cell.length_b   1.000
_cell.length_c   1.000
_cell.angle_alpha   90.00
_cell.angle_beta   90.00
_cell.angle_gamma   90.00
#
_symmetry.space_group_name_H-M   'P 1'
#
loop_
_entity.id
_entity.type
_entity.pdbx_description
1 polymer ?
#
loop_
_entity_poly.entity_id
_entity_poly.type
_entity_poly.pdbx_seq_one_letter_code
_entity_poly.pdbx_strand_id
1 'polypeptide(L)' 'MQEFTLRADDTGTIELVCEREDKEAPAPWVRSFAGRDEFGLLVDDLTPGDQVLLFVNDTTSEE' A
#
# COMPACT_ATOMS: atom_id res chain seq x y z
N MET A 1 12.67 0.43 -10.99
CA MET A 1 11.68 1.08 -10.10
C MET A 1 10.73 1.83 -11.01
N GLN A 2 9.45 1.51 -10.96
CA GLN A 2 8.41 2.20 -11.74
C GLN A 2 7.70 3.16 -10.79
N GLU A 3 7.57 4.41 -11.20
CA GLU A 3 6.91 5.44 -10.41
C GLU A 3 5.43 5.51 -10.79
N PHE A 4 4.56 5.62 -9.79
CA PHE A 4 3.13 5.84 -9.96
C PHE A 4 2.73 7.03 -9.09
N THR A 5 1.95 7.94 -9.64
CA THR A 5 1.43 9.09 -8.88
C THR A 5 0.03 8.76 -8.40
N LEU A 6 -0.21 8.84 -7.09
CA LEU A 6 -1.52 8.63 -6.48
C LEU A 6 -2.09 9.95 -6.00
N ARG A 7 -3.41 10.08 -6.06
CA ARG A 7 -4.14 11.19 -5.45
C ARG A 7 -4.97 10.65 -4.31
N ALA A 8 -5.01 11.42 -3.24
CA ALA A 8 -5.96 11.16 -2.18
C ALA A 8 -7.38 11.38 -2.72
N ASP A 9 -8.33 10.61 -2.20
CA ASP A 9 -9.74 10.82 -2.42
C ASP A 9 -10.23 12.15 -1.80
N ASP A 10 -11.52 12.43 -1.97
CA ASP A 10 -12.15 13.66 -1.46
C ASP A 10 -12.12 13.80 0.07
N THR A 11 -11.81 12.73 0.79
CA THR A 11 -11.62 12.74 2.24
C THR A 11 -10.17 13.01 2.66
N GLY A 12 -9.26 13.08 1.70
CA GLY A 12 -7.82 13.18 1.95
C GLY A 12 -7.17 11.82 2.26
N THR A 13 -7.79 10.71 1.83
CA THR A 13 -7.32 9.35 2.09
C THR A 13 -6.76 8.70 0.82
N ILE A 14 -5.64 7.98 0.94
CA ILE A 14 -5.16 7.05 -0.09
C ILE A 14 -5.40 5.64 0.43
N GLU A 15 -6.24 4.88 -0.26
CA GLU A 15 -6.48 3.46 0.04
C GLU A 15 -5.51 2.59 -0.76
N LEU A 16 -4.75 1.75 -0.06
CA LEU A 16 -3.86 0.75 -0.65
C LEU A 16 -4.38 -0.62 -0.26
N VAL A 17 -4.83 -1.40 -1.26
CA VAL A 17 -5.34 -2.75 -1.02
C VAL A 17 -4.28 -3.74 -1.46
N CYS A 18 -3.91 -4.65 -0.55
CA CYS A 18 -2.92 -5.68 -0.81
C CYS A 18 -3.56 -7.07 -0.74
N GLU A 19 -3.30 -7.92 -1.74
CA GLU A 19 -3.64 -9.34 -1.68
C GLU A 19 -2.38 -10.18 -1.46
N ARG A 20 -2.49 -11.19 -0.58
CA ARG A 20 -1.46 -12.20 -0.30
C ARG A 20 -1.94 -13.56 -0.80
N GLU A 21 -0.99 -14.41 -1.21
CA GLU A 21 -1.30 -15.78 -1.61
C GLU A 21 -1.77 -16.65 -0.43
N ASP A 22 -1.10 -16.53 0.73
CA ASP A 22 -1.49 -17.22 1.95
C ASP A 22 -2.63 -16.47 2.66
N LYS A 23 -3.84 -17.02 2.56
CA LYS A 23 -5.06 -16.47 3.15
C LYS A 23 -5.22 -16.77 4.64
N GLU A 24 -4.42 -17.70 5.19
CA GLU A 24 -4.47 -18.08 6.59
C GLU A 24 -3.38 -17.38 7.42
N ALA A 25 -2.41 -16.74 6.76
CA ALA A 25 -1.40 -15.93 7.42
C ALA A 25 -2.03 -14.81 8.27
N PRO A 26 -1.44 -14.48 9.43
CA PRO A 26 -1.90 -13.36 10.24
C PRO A 26 -1.82 -12.04 9.46
N ALA A 27 -2.65 -11.09 9.86
CA ALA A 27 -2.62 -9.74 9.31
C ALA A 27 -1.22 -9.12 9.53
N PRO A 28 -0.60 -8.52 8.49
CA PRO A 28 0.71 -7.91 8.63
C PRO A 28 0.62 -6.62 9.45
N TRP A 29 1.76 -6.18 9.98
CA TRP A 29 1.85 -4.91 10.70
C TRP A 29 2.23 -3.79 9.75
N VAL A 30 1.42 -2.73 9.68
CA VAL A 30 1.71 -1.54 8.85
C VAL A 30 2.13 -0.37 9.73
N ARG A 31 3.29 0.21 9.46
CA ARG A 31 3.79 1.42 10.14
C ARG A 31 4.24 2.48 9.16
N SER A 32 4.07 3.74 9.54
CA SER A 32 4.54 4.88 8.76
C SER A 32 5.91 5.36 9.24
N PHE A 33 6.66 6.00 8.34
CA PHE A 33 7.86 6.76 8.66
C PHE A 33 7.88 8.05 7.84
N ALA A 34 8.58 9.06 8.33
CA ALA A 34 8.79 10.33 7.64
C ALA A 34 10.24 10.79 7.80
N GLY A 35 10.83 11.34 6.74
CA GLY A 35 12.22 11.81 6.77
C GLY A 35 12.56 12.72 5.59
N ARG A 36 13.33 13.78 5.88
CA ARG A 36 13.78 14.84 4.97
C ARG A 36 12.64 15.58 4.27
N ASP A 37 11.93 14.96 3.34
CA ASP A 37 10.74 15.50 2.66
C ASP A 37 9.81 14.38 2.15
N GLU A 38 10.06 13.14 2.57
CA GLU A 38 9.35 11.95 2.12
C GLU A 38 8.68 11.27 3.30
N PHE A 39 7.59 10.56 3.01
CA PHE A 39 6.99 9.62 3.94
C PHE A 39 6.75 8.29 3.23
N GLY A 40 6.72 7.21 4.00
CA GLY A 40 6.48 5.88 3.47
C GLY A 40 5.78 4.97 4.47
N LEU A 41 5.33 3.84 3.96
CA LEU A 41 4.72 2.76 4.74
C LEU A 41 5.65 1.55 4.70
N LEU A 42 5.79 0.87 5.83
CA LEU A 42 6.47 -0.41 5.94
C LEU A 42 5.43 -1.45 6.36
N VAL A 43 5.49 -2.60 5.71
CA VAL A 43 4.68 -3.78 6.02
C VAL A 43 5.63 -4.83 6.61
N ASP A 44 5.52 -5.05 7.91
CA ASP A 44 6.29 -6.05 8.65
C ASP A 44 5.50 -7.37 8.78
N ASP A 45 6.15 -8.41 9.33
CA ASP A 45 5.59 -9.75 9.56
C ASP A 45 5.11 -10.49 8.28
N LEU A 46 5.75 -10.21 7.15
CA LEU A 46 5.64 -11.00 5.92
C LEU A 46 6.64 -12.17 5.94
N THR A 47 6.27 -13.30 5.33
CA THR A 47 7.22 -14.41 5.17
C THR A 47 8.28 -14.00 4.13
N PRO A 48 9.57 -14.29 4.35
CA PRO A 48 10.61 -13.99 3.36
C PRO A 48 10.29 -14.63 2.01
N GLY A 49 10.15 -13.81 0.97
CA GLY A 49 9.78 -14.26 -0.37
C GLY A 49 8.28 -14.17 -0.68
N ASP A 50 7.45 -13.74 0.26
CA ASP A 50 6.02 -13.49 0.01
C ASP A 50 5.83 -12.47 -1.10
N GLN A 51 5.05 -12.86 -2.11
CA GLN A 51 4.59 -11.97 -3.15
C GLN A 51 3.27 -11.32 -2.72
N VAL A 52 3.22 -9.98 -2.82
CA VAL A 52 2.03 -9.19 -2.52
C VAL A 52 1.64 -8.39 -3.75
N LEU A 53 0.37 -8.44 -4.12
CA LEU A 53 -0.19 -7.66 -5.21
C LEU A 53 -0.80 -6.38 -4.64
N LEU A 54 -0.31 -5.23 -5.08
CA LEU A 54 -0.85 -3.92 -4.70
C LEU A 54 -1.91 -3.50 -5.73
N PHE A 55 -3.12 -3.26 -5.24
CA PHE A 55 -4.19 -2.60 -5.97
C PHE A 55 -4.22 -1.13 -5.57
N VAL A 56 -4.11 -0.29 -6.57
CA VAL A 56 -4.23 1.15 -6.46
C VAL A 56 -5.55 1.53 -7.11
N ASN A 57 -6.43 2.17 -6.35
CA ASN A 57 -7.61 2.80 -6.91
C ASN A 57 -7.29 4.28 -7.15
N ASP A 58 -7.15 4.69 -8.41
CA ASP A 58 -7.03 6.10 -8.77
C ASP A 58 -8.44 6.66 -8.97
N THR A 59 -8.90 7.46 -8.01
CA THR A 59 -10.24 8.05 -8.02
C THR A 59 -10.44 9.09 -9.14
N THR A 60 -9.43 9.35 -9.99
CA THR A 60 -9.60 10.20 -11.18
C THR A 60 -10.25 9.51 -12.37
N SER A 61 -10.55 8.21 -12.29
CA SER A 61 -11.33 7.50 -13.31
C SER A 61 -12.83 7.54 -12.97
N GLU A 62 -13.44 8.72 -13.09
CA GLU A 62 -14.88 8.83 -13.34
C GLU A 62 -15.10 8.63 -14.85
N GLU A 63 -15.72 7.50 -15.23
CA GLU A 63 -16.46 7.35 -16.50
C GLU A 63 -17.92 7.77 -16.32
#